data_AF-A0A4U2Q432-F1
#
_entry.id   AF-A0A4U2Q432-F1
#
_cell.length_a   1.000
_cell.length_b   1.000
_cell.length_c   1.000
_cell.angle_alpha   90.00
_cell.angle_beta   90.00
_cell.angle_gamma   90.00
#
_symmetry.space_group_name_H-M   'P 1'
#
loop_
_entity.id
_entity.type
_entity.pdbx_description
1 polymer ?
#
loop_
_entity_poly.entity_id
_entity_poly.type
_entity_poly.pdbx_seq_one_letter_code
_entity_poly.pdbx_strand_id
1 'polypeptide(L)'
;MEQLGYSPYYCSRQFNQLTGMTLRDYIWTRRISCAAFELRDTDQRVLDVAVKYGFLSQETFTRAFNKAFQLTPAAYQKAPRPIPLAIRQEVFSPYHYLIKERDKTNKVHLQLAEIKVEFIPALL
;
A
#
# COMPACT_ATOMS: atom_id res chain seq x y z
N MET A 1 5.85 11.55 -8.29
CA MET A 1 6.61 11.71 -7.03
C MET A 1 7.18 13.12 -6.88
N GLU A 2 7.43 13.87 -7.96
CA GLU A 2 7.83 15.29 -7.87
C GLU A 2 6.80 16.18 -7.15
N GLN A 3 5.52 15.81 -7.15
CA GLN A 3 4.46 16.55 -6.47
C GLN A 3 4.54 16.55 -4.93
N LEU A 4 5.43 15.76 -4.31
CA LEU A 4 5.54 15.64 -2.84
C LEU A 4 6.85 16.16 -2.26
N GLY A 5 7.78 16.68 -3.09
CA GLY A 5 9.06 17.24 -2.62
C GLY A 5 10.07 16.23 -2.03
N TYR A 6 9.74 14.94 -2.02
CA TYR A 6 10.63 13.88 -1.51
C TYR A 6 11.36 13.16 -2.65
N SER A 7 12.60 12.72 -2.38
CA SER A 7 13.34 11.90 -3.34
C SER A 7 12.64 10.55 -3.57
N PRO A 8 12.61 10.03 -4.81
CA PRO A 8 12.03 8.72 -5.11
C PRO A 8 12.60 7.59 -4.26
N TYR A 9 13.89 7.68 -3.91
CA TYR A 9 14.57 6.73 -3.04
C TYR A 9 14.01 6.74 -1.61
N TYR A 10 13.80 7.92 -1.01
CA TYR A 10 13.25 8.05 0.32
C TYR A 10 11.84 7.43 0.41
N CYS A 11 10.98 7.74 -0.56
CA CYS A 11 9.64 7.18 -0.62
C CYS A 11 9.64 5.65 -0.80
N SER A 12 10.50 5.12 -1.69
CA SER A 12 10.62 3.68 -1.90
C SER A 12 11.10 2.95 -0.64
N ARG A 13 12.09 3.51 0.06
CA ARG A 13 12.60 2.95 1.33
C ARG A 13 11.52 2.96 2.41
N GLN A 14 10.83 4.09 2.59
CA GLN A 14 9.77 4.21 3.60
C GLN A 14 8.60 3.25 3.28
N PHE A 15 8.23 3.15 1.99
CA PHE A 15 7.22 2.20 1.52
C PHE A 15 7.58 0.75 1.87
N ASN A 16 8.83 0.37 1.59
CA ASN A 16 9.31 -0.97 1.87
C ASN A 16 9.33 -1.26 3.37
N GLN A 17 9.75 -0.30 4.20
CA GLN A 17 9.70 -0.43 5.66
C GLN A 17 8.27 -0.66 6.19
N LEU A 18 7.27 0.00 5.60
CA LEU A 18 5.88 -0.12 6.03
C LEU A 18 5.20 -1.41 5.52
N THR A 19 5.50 -1.82 4.29
CA THR A 19 4.78 -2.91 3.63
C THR A 19 5.51 -4.24 3.61
N GLY A 20 6.83 -4.23 3.81
CA GLY A 20 7.71 -5.39 3.61
C GLY A 20 7.95 -5.74 2.14
N MET A 21 7.46 -4.96 1.17
CA MET A 21 7.64 -5.22 -0.26
C MET A 21 8.05 -3.96 -1.02
N THR A 22 8.59 -4.12 -2.23
CA THR A 22 8.94 -2.95 -3.04
C THR A 22 7.66 -2.29 -3.57
N LEU A 23 7.72 -0.98 -3.84
CA LEU A 23 6.60 -0.26 -4.45
C LEU A 23 6.19 -0.88 -5.80
N ARG A 24 7.17 -1.35 -6.57
CA ARG A 24 6.95 -2.03 -7.85
C ARG A 24 6.15 -3.31 -7.65
N ASP A 25 6.58 -4.18 -6.73
CA ASP A 25 5.90 -5.45 -6.46
C ASP A 25 4.50 -5.22 -5.91
N TYR A 26 4.32 -4.20 -5.09
CA TYR A 26 3.00 -3.84 -4.59
C TYR A 26 2.04 -3.40 -5.69
N ILE A 27 2.47 -2.48 -6.56
CA ILE A 27 1.65 -2.03 -7.71
C ILE A 27 1.31 -3.23 -8.60
N TRP A 28 2.28 -4.11 -8.82
CA TRP A 28 2.11 -5.30 -9.63
C TRP A 28 1.07 -6.26 -9.02
N THR A 29 1.20 -6.57 -7.73
CA THR A 29 0.25 -7.43 -6.98
C THR A 29 -1.14 -6.83 -6.94
N ARG A 30 -1.26 -5.51 -6.78
CA ARG A 30 -2.56 -4.80 -6.84
C ARG A 30 -3.21 -4.95 -8.21
N ARG A 31 -2.46 -4.70 -9.29
CA ARG A 31 -2.98 -4.80 -10.67
C ARG A 31 -3.46 -6.21 -10.98
N ILE A 32 -2.69 -7.23 -10.61
CA ILE A 32 -3.06 -8.62 -10.92
C ILE A 32 -4.23 -9.11 -10.08
N SER A 33 -4.35 -8.63 -8.85
CA SER A 33 -5.50 -8.93 -7.98
C SER A 33 -6.78 -8.28 -8.53
N CYS A 34 -6.72 -7.03 -8.97
CA CYS A 34 -7.87 -6.37 -9.60
C CYS A 34 -8.28 -7.06 -10.91
N ALA A 35 -7.30 -7.47 -11.74
CA ALA A 35 -7.57 -8.25 -12.94
C ALA A 35 -8.26 -9.58 -12.62
N ALA A 36 -7.87 -10.24 -11.53
CA ALA A 36 -8.53 -11.47 -11.09
C ALA A 36 -9.99 -11.21 -10.67
N PHE A 37 -10.28 -10.13 -9.96
CA PHE A 37 -11.66 -9.78 -9.65
C PHE A 37 -12.51 -9.59 -10.90
N GLU A 38 -11.99 -8.86 -11.90
CA GLU A 38 -12.73 -8.62 -13.14
C GLU A 38 -12.95 -9.88 -13.97
N LEU A 39 -11.98 -10.80 -14.00
CA LEU A 39 -12.15 -12.11 -14.64
C LEU A 39 -13.17 -13.01 -13.94
N ARG A 40 -13.35 -12.86 -12.63
CA ARG A 40 -14.35 -13.61 -11.86
C ARG A 40 -15.75 -13.04 -12.06
N ASP A 41 -15.85 -11.72 -12.07
CA ASP A 41 -17.13 -11.01 -12.00
C ASP A 41 -17.69 -10.70 -13.40
N THR A 42 -16.93 -10.97 -14.47
CA THR A 42 -17.32 -10.68 -15.86
C THR A 42 -16.87 -11.76 -16.86
N ASP A 43 -17.54 -11.82 -18.00
CA ASP A 43 -17.17 -12.67 -19.14
C ASP A 43 -16.28 -11.94 -20.18
N GLN A 44 -15.57 -10.87 -19.76
CA GLN A 44 -14.68 -10.15 -20.66
C GLN A 44 -13.54 -11.04 -21.18
N ARG A 45 -13.06 -10.77 -22.40
CA ARG A 45 -11.95 -11.54 -22.95
C ARG A 45 -10.71 -11.33 -22.09
N VAL A 46 -9.98 -12.41 -21.82
CA VAL A 46 -8.74 -12.39 -21.04
C VAL A 46 -7.75 -11.33 -21.54
N LEU A 47 -7.65 -11.12 -22.86
CA LEU A 47 -6.80 -10.09 -23.46
C LEU A 47 -7.24 -8.67 -23.08
N ASP A 48 -8.55 -8.39 -23.09
CA ASP A 48 -9.07 -7.06 -22.80
C ASP A 48 -8.81 -6.70 -21.33
N VAL A 49 -9.03 -7.65 -20.43
CA VAL A 49 -8.69 -7.48 -19.01
C VAL A 49 -7.19 -7.29 -18.84
N ALA A 50 -6.35 -8.06 -19.53
CA ALA A 50 -4.90 -7.91 -19.47
C ALA A 50 -4.46 -6.48 -19.85
N VAL A 51 -4.97 -5.96 -20.96
CA VAL A 51 -4.65 -4.60 -21.44
C VAL A 51 -5.18 -3.54 -20.49
N LYS A 52 -6.40 -3.68 -19.97
CA LYS A 52 -7.00 -2.75 -19.00
C LYS A 52 -6.14 -2.60 -17.74
N TYR A 53 -5.58 -3.69 -17.24
CA TYR A 53 -4.66 -3.67 -16.09
C TYR A 53 -3.20 -3.47 -16.50
N GLY A 54 -2.96 -3.04 -17.74
CA GLY A 54 -1.70 -2.54 -18.33
C GLY A 54 -0.63 -3.60 -18.60
N PHE A 55 -1.04 -4.83 -18.85
CA PHE A 55 -0.15 -5.85 -19.42
C PHE A 55 -0.07 -5.65 -20.94
N LEU A 56 1.14 -5.77 -21.49
CA LEU A 56 1.39 -5.52 -22.91
C LEU A 56 0.86 -6.63 -23.83
N SER A 57 0.67 -7.83 -23.27
CA SER A 57 0.16 -8.98 -24.01
C SER A 57 -0.55 -9.97 -23.09
N GLN A 58 -1.42 -10.79 -23.66
CA GLN A 58 -2.05 -11.90 -22.94
C GLN A 58 -1.03 -12.91 -22.40
N GLU A 59 0.10 -13.11 -23.09
CA GLU A 59 1.16 -14.02 -22.64
C GLU A 59 1.83 -13.50 -21.35
N THR A 60 2.23 -12.22 -21.35
CA THR A 60 2.86 -11.60 -20.16
C THR A 60 1.91 -11.60 -18.97
N PHE A 61 0.62 -11.35 -19.21
CA PHE A 61 -0.42 -11.47 -18.20
C PHE A 61 -0.59 -12.91 -17.70
N THR A 62 -0.62 -13.90 -18.60
CA THR A 62 -0.79 -15.31 -18.21
C THR A 62 0.37 -15.82 -17.36
N ARG A 63 1.61 -15.49 -17.72
CA ARG A 63 2.80 -15.82 -16.93
C ARG A 63 2.74 -15.16 -15.54
N ALA A 64 2.36 -13.89 -15.49
CA ALA A 64 2.20 -13.14 -14.26
C ALA A 64 1.13 -13.77 -13.35
N PHE A 65 -0.03 -14.12 -13.92
CA PHE A 65 -1.18 -14.65 -13.20
C PHE A 65 -0.87 -16.04 -12.65
N ASN A 66 -0.22 -16.89 -13.45
CA ASN A 66 0.25 -18.19 -13.01
C ASN A 66 1.28 -18.07 -11.88
N LYS A 67 2.24 -17.14 -11.99
CA LYS A 67 3.20 -16.88 -10.90
C LYS A 67 2.50 -16.47 -9.60
N ALA A 68 1.46 -15.65 -9.67
CA ALA A 68 0.73 -15.17 -8.51
C ALA A 68 -0.19 -16.23 -7.88
N PHE A 69 -0.94 -16.97 -8.69
CA PHE A 69 -2.07 -17.79 -8.24
C PHE A 69 -1.95 -19.29 -8.59
N GLN A 70 -0.85 -19.70 -9.22
CA GLN A 70 -0.58 -21.06 -9.70
C GLN A 70 -1.69 -21.62 -10.62
N LEU A 71 -2.30 -20.75 -11.43
CA LEU A 71 -3.37 -21.10 -12.36
C LEU A 71 -3.41 -20.12 -13.55
N THR A 72 -4.05 -20.47 -14.65
CA THR A 72 -4.14 -19.58 -15.83
C THR A 72 -5.38 -18.67 -15.74
N PRO A 73 -5.35 -17.46 -16.32
CA PRO A 73 -6.50 -16.56 -16.30
C PRO A 73 -7.77 -17.18 -16.89
N ALA A 74 -7.62 -17.93 -17.99
CA ALA A 74 -8.75 -18.60 -18.64
C ALA A 74 -9.34 -19.74 -17.79
N ALA A 75 -8.50 -20.49 -17.08
CA ALA A 75 -8.97 -21.50 -16.13
C ALA A 75 -9.71 -20.85 -14.96
N TYR A 76 -9.18 -19.72 -14.47
CA TYR A 76 -9.81 -18.94 -13.40
C TYR A 76 -11.20 -18.44 -13.79
N GLN A 77 -11.33 -17.86 -14.98
CA GLN A 77 -12.59 -17.31 -15.48
C GLN A 77 -13.66 -18.40 -15.62
N LYS A 78 -13.28 -19.59 -16.12
CA LYS A 78 -14.22 -20.71 -16.29
C LYS A 78 -14.68 -21.32 -14.97
N ALA A 79 -13.80 -21.37 -13.98
CA ALA A 79 -14.09 -21.98 -12.68
C ALA A 79 -13.38 -21.17 -11.58
N PRO A 80 -13.97 -20.04 -11.15
CA PRO A 80 -13.37 -19.21 -10.13
C PRO A 80 -13.26 -19.98 -8.81
N ARG A 81 -12.10 -19.86 -8.17
CA ARG A 81 -11.84 -20.42 -6.84
C ARG A 81 -11.26 -19.34 -5.92
N PRO A 82 -11.35 -19.47 -4.60
CA PRO A 82 -10.67 -18.55 -3.71
C PRO A 82 -9.17 -18.48 -4.04
N ILE A 83 -8.66 -17.25 -4.22
CA ILE A 83 -7.24 -16.96 -4.46
C ILE A 83 -6.74 -16.02 -3.35
N PRO A 84 -5.47 -16.19 -2.90
CA PRO A 84 -4.90 -15.31 -1.89
C PRO A 84 -4.62 -13.94 -2.51
N LEU A 85 -5.37 -12.93 -2.10
CA LEU A 85 -5.19 -11.55 -2.54
C LEU A 85 -4.36 -10.80 -1.51
N ALA A 86 -3.09 -10.53 -1.82
CA ALA A 86 -2.23 -9.71 -0.99
C ALA A 86 -2.48 -8.21 -1.28
N ILE A 87 -3.69 -7.74 -0.98
CA ILE A 87 -4.06 -6.32 -1.08
C ILE A 87 -4.08 -5.73 0.33
N ARG A 88 -3.03 -4.99 0.71
CA ARG A 88 -3.17 -4.01 1.79
C ARG A 88 -3.79 -2.75 1.19
N GLN A 89 -5.02 -2.40 1.58
CA GLN A 89 -5.69 -1.21 1.05
C GLN A 89 -5.01 0.08 1.53
N GLU A 90 -4.58 0.09 2.78
CA GLU A 90 -3.99 1.26 3.45
C GLU A 90 -2.48 1.05 3.66
N VAL A 91 -1.68 1.61 2.76
CA VAL A 91 -0.21 1.67 2.93
C VAL A 91 0.25 3.03 3.42
N PHE A 92 -0.52 4.08 3.12
CA PHE A 92 -0.24 5.45 3.51
C PHE A 92 -1.47 6.08 4.15
N SER A 93 -1.84 5.60 5.34
CA SER A 93 -2.71 6.41 6.18
C SER A 93 -1.86 7.50 6.86
N PRO A 94 -2.23 8.79 6.80
CA PRO A 94 -1.51 9.89 7.45
C PRO A 94 -1.21 9.62 8.93
N TYR A 95 -2.06 8.83 9.60
CA TYR A 95 -1.86 8.38 10.97
C TYR A 95 -0.57 7.57 11.20
N HIS A 96 -0.01 6.91 10.16
CA HIS A 96 1.27 6.20 10.27
C HIS A 96 2.45 7.14 10.56
N TYR A 97 2.37 8.41 10.12
CA TYR A 97 3.38 9.41 10.44
C TYR A 97 3.31 9.84 11.91
N LEU A 98 2.09 9.99 12.45
CA LEU A 98 1.85 10.41 13.85
C LEU A 98 2.29 9.33 14.87
N ILE A 99 2.16 8.05 14.52
CA ILE A 99 2.64 6.95 15.37
C ILE A 99 4.17 6.94 15.46
N LYS A 100 4.87 7.22 14.35
CA LYS A 100 6.33 7.21 14.28
C LYS A 100 6.97 8.37 15.06
N GLU A 101 6.28 9.49 15.22
CA GLU A 101 6.72 10.61 16.07
C GLU A 101 6.57 10.28 17.57
N ARG A 102 5.49 9.61 17.98
CA ARG A 102 5.32 9.17 19.38
C ARG A 102 6.44 8.27 19.88
N ASP A 103 6.90 7.32 19.06
CA ASP A 103 7.98 6.40 19.43
C ASP A 103 9.36 7.06 19.48
N LYS A 104 9.58 8.16 18.76
CA LYS A 104 10.81 8.96 18.87
C LYS A 104 10.80 9.87 20.09
N THR A 105 9.64 10.43 20.46
CA THR A 105 9.51 11.31 21.62
C THR A 105 9.59 10.56 22.95
N ASN A 106 9.25 9.27 22.99
CA ASN A 106 9.34 8.41 24.18
C ASN A 106 10.77 8.03 24.61
N LYS A 107 11.82 8.57 23.96
CA LYS A 107 13.22 8.44 24.41
C LYS A 107 13.84 9.74 24.93
N VAL A 108 13.09 10.84 25.00
CA VAL A 108 13.58 12.06 25.65
C VAL A 108 12.94 12.16 27.03
N HIS A 109 13.79 12.05 28.04
CA HIS A 109 13.47 12.16 29.46
C HIS A 109 12.60 13.39 29.73
N LEU A 110 11.30 13.20 29.99
CA LEU A 110 10.41 14.28 30.40
C LEU A 110 10.68 14.56 31.88
N GLN A 111 11.55 15.53 32.18
CA GLN A 111 11.58 16.11 33.52
C GLN A 111 10.27 16.87 33.76
N LEU A 112 9.65 16.60 34.91
CA LEU A 112 8.44 17.29 35.35
C LEU A 112 8.77 18.78 35.48
N ALA A 113 8.14 19.64 34.68
CA ALA A 113 8.33 21.08 34.79
C ALA A 113 7.76 21.59 36.12
N GLU A 114 8.61 22.09 37.00
CA GLU A 114 8.18 22.80 38.21
C GLU A 114 7.54 24.13 37.82
N ILE A 115 6.23 24.23 37.96
CA ILE A 115 5.47 25.46 37.71
C ILE A 115 5.57 26.34 38.96
N LYS A 116 6.32 27.45 38.88
CA LYS A 116 6.28 28.51 39.88
C LYS A 116 5.11 29.45 39.56
N VAL A 117 4.11 29.48 40.43
CA VAL A 117 2.96 30.38 40.34
C VAL A 117 3.22 31.58 41.25
N GLU A 118 3.32 32.78 40.66
CA GLU A 118 3.35 34.04 41.40
C GLU A 118 2.01 34.75 41.26
N PHE A 119 1.44 35.17 42.40
CA PHE A 119 0.16 35.85 42.49
C PHE A 119 0.36 37.36 42.37
N ILE A 120 -0.26 37.99 41.38
CA ILE A 120 -0.29 39.45 41.24
C ILE A 120 -1.62 39.96 41.81
N PRO A 121 -1.65 40.60 42.99
CA PRO A 121 -2.87 41.17 43.52
C PRO A 121 -3.24 42.43 42.72
N ALA A 122 -4.49 42.54 42.31
CA ALA A 122 -5.03 43.75 41.70
C ALA A 122 -5.16 44.86 42.76
N LEU A 123 -4.52 46.00 42.52
CA LEU A 123 -4.71 47.23 43.31
C LEU A 123 -6.02 47.90 42.90
N LEU A 124 -6.88 48.14 43.89
CA LEU A 124 -8.03 49.06 43.84
C LEU A 124 -7.55 50.52 43.84
#